data_AF-A0AAV2PSA1-F1
#
_entry.id   AF-A0AAV2PSA1-F1
#
_cell.length_a   1.000
_cell.length_b   1.000
_cell.length_c   1.000
_cell.angle_alpha   90.00
_cell.angle_beta   90.00
_cell.angle_gamma   90.00
#
_symmetry.space_group_name_H-M   'P 1'
#
loop_
_entity.id
_entity.type
_entity.pdbx_description
1 polymer ?
#
loop_
_entity_poly.entity_id
_entity_poly.type
_entity_poly.pdbx_seq_one_letter_code
_entity_poly.pdbx_strand_id
1 'polypeptide(L)'
;MHIGNHVDPPYSYYMNNAQLEVTHEEKDLGIYVTPDWKSSAHVAKVAAKANSMVGRIRHTFSFINKDIFKAVYPSLVRSHMEFAIQAWSPQLKKDIIKLENVQRRATRLVFELRGLSYEQRLEQ
;
A
#
# COMPACT_ATOMS: atom_id res chain seq x y z
N MET A 1 -12.06 -10.94 -15.30
CA MET A 1 -11.24 -9.80 -15.78
C MET A 1 -10.59 -10.13 -17.11
N HIS A 2 -10.76 -9.30 -18.14
CA HIS A 2 -9.95 -9.36 -19.37
C HIS A 2 -8.75 -8.43 -19.20
N ILE A 3 -7.56 -8.90 -19.55
CA ILE A 3 -6.31 -8.23 -19.21
C ILE A 3 -5.50 -7.97 -20.49
N GLY A 4 -5.25 -6.70 -20.82
CA GLY A 4 -4.49 -6.32 -22.01
C GLY A 4 -4.88 -4.94 -22.55
N ASN A 5 -4.01 -4.39 -23.39
CA ASN A 5 -4.25 -3.11 -24.09
C ASN A 5 -4.99 -3.30 -25.43
N HIS A 6 -5.30 -4.55 -25.81
CA HIS A 6 -6.02 -4.82 -27.04
C HIS A 6 -7.50 -4.55 -26.82
N VAL A 7 -8.08 -3.70 -27.68
CA VAL A 7 -9.51 -3.41 -27.66
C VAL A 7 -10.22 -4.54 -28.40
N ASP A 8 -10.23 -5.73 -27.80
CA ASP A 8 -11.07 -6.81 -28.28
C ASP A 8 -12.54 -6.50 -27.94
N PRO A 9 -13.50 -6.88 -28.80
CA PRO A 9 -14.90 -6.87 -28.41
C PRO A 9 -15.08 -7.69 -27.12
N PRO A 10 -15.98 -7.29 -26.21
CA PRO A 10 -16.13 -7.92 -24.91
C PRO A 10 -16.39 -9.42 -25.05
N TYR A 11 -15.36 -10.22 -24.78
CA TYR A 11 -15.45 -11.68 -24.83
C TYR A 11 -16.09 -12.19 -23.54
N SER A 12 -17.13 -13.01 -23.69
CA SER A 12 -17.81 -13.63 -22.55
C SER A 12 -17.09 -14.91 -22.16
N TYR A 13 -16.48 -14.91 -20.97
CA TYR A 13 -15.85 -16.10 -20.41
C TYR A 13 -16.86 -16.92 -19.62
N TYR A 14 -16.71 -18.24 -19.66
CA TYR A 14 -17.55 -19.17 -18.90
C TYR A 14 -16.67 -20.09 -18.05
N MET A 15 -17.11 -20.36 -16.82
CA MET A 15 -16.49 -21.34 -15.93
C MET A 15 -17.57 -22.27 -15.40
N ASN A 16 -17.41 -23.58 -15.57
CA ASN A 16 -18.42 -24.58 -15.19
C ASN A 16 -19.83 -24.26 -15.74
N ASN A 17 -19.90 -23.83 -17.01
CA ASN A 17 -21.11 -23.39 -17.70
C ASN A 17 -21.80 -22.14 -17.12
N ALA A 18 -21.18 -21.44 -16.17
CA ALA A 18 -21.64 -20.14 -15.67
C ALA A 18 -20.85 -19.01 -16.35
N GLN A 19 -21.55 -17.98 -16.85
CA GLN A 19 -20.91 -16.79 -17.41
C GLN A 19 -20.22 -16.00 -16.29
N LEU A 20 -18.95 -15.64 -16.50
CA LEU A 20 -18.20 -14.84 -15.55
C LEU A 20 -18.52 -13.35 -15.74
N GLU A 21 -18.69 -12.65 -14.62
CA GLU A 21 -18.88 -11.21 -14.63
C GLU A 21 -17.59 -10.49 -15.06
N VAL A 22 -17.78 -9.41 -15.82
CA VAL A 22 -16.67 -8.53 -16.20
C VAL A 22 -16.37 -7.60 -15.03
N THR A 23 -15.18 -7.76 -14.44
CA THR A 23 -14.67 -6.90 -13.37
C THR A 23 -13.59 -5.95 -13.89
N HIS A 24 -13.61 -4.70 -13.43
CA HIS A 24 -12.60 -3.66 -13.74
C HIS A 24 -11.50 -3.56 -12.68
N GLU A 25 -11.58 -4.38 -11.64
CA GLU A 25 -10.59 -4.50 -10.61
C GLU A 25 -10.79 -5.88 -9.96
N GLU A 26 -9.68 -6.58 -9.72
CA GLU A 26 -9.69 -7.94 -9.17
C GLU A 26 -8.64 -8.00 -8.09
N LYS A 27 -8.96 -8.70 -6.99
CA LYS A 27 -8.03 -8.88 -5.89
C LYS A 27 -7.52 -10.31 -5.90
N ASP A 28 -6.24 -10.48 -6.20
CA ASP A 28 -5.59 -11.78 -6.17
C ASP A 28 -4.40 -11.79 -5.21
N LEU A 29 -4.36 -12.77 -4.31
CA LEU A 29 -3.35 -12.94 -3.25
C LEU A 29 -3.03 -11.67 -2.43
N GLY A 30 -3.97 -10.72 -2.35
CA GLY A 30 -3.78 -9.44 -1.64
C GLY A 30 -3.34 -8.27 -2.51
N ILE A 31 -3.17 -8.47 -3.81
CA ILE A 31 -2.81 -7.46 -4.81
C ILE A 31 -4.05 -7.09 -5.62
N TYR A 32 -4.27 -5.80 -5.84
CA TYR A 32 -5.33 -5.32 -6.71
C TYR A 32 -4.77 -5.10 -8.12
N VAL A 33 -5.36 -5.79 -9.10
CA VAL A 33 -5.00 -5.67 -10.51
C VAL A 33 -6.11 -4.90 -11.21
N THR A 34 -5.73 -4.00 -12.11
CA THR A 34 -6.64 -3.24 -12.97
C THR A 34 -6.34 -3.54 -14.44
N PRO A 35 -7.32 -3.39 -15.35
CA PRO A 35 -7.14 -3.68 -16.78
C PRO A 35 -6.01 -2.89 -17.45
N ASP A 36 -5.72 -1.70 -16.94
CA ASP A 36 -4.66 -0.81 -17.45
C ASP A 36 -3.26 -1.14 -16.88
N TRP A 37 -3.15 -2.22 -16.10
CA TRP A 37 -1.92 -2.70 -15.45
C TRP A 37 -1.23 -1.66 -14.55
N LYS A 38 -1.91 -0.56 -14.20
CA LYS A 38 -1.32 0.45 -13.34
C LYS A 38 -1.46 0.04 -11.88
N SER A 39 -0.34 0.04 -11.16
CA SER A 39 -0.34 -0.23 -9.73
C SER A 39 -0.93 0.90 -8.87
N SER A 40 -1.32 2.05 -9.45
CA SER A 40 -1.84 3.21 -8.71
C SER A 40 -3.06 2.88 -7.83
N ALA A 41 -3.99 2.05 -8.32
CA ALA A 41 -5.17 1.65 -7.56
C ALA A 41 -4.77 0.82 -6.32
N HIS A 42 -3.87 -0.14 -6.52
CA HIS A 42 -3.30 -0.95 -5.44
C HIS A 42 -2.53 -0.10 -4.43
N VAL A 43 -1.65 0.79 -4.89
CA VAL A 43 -0.90 1.73 -4.03
C VAL A 43 -1.84 2.55 -3.16
N ALA A 44 -2.93 3.07 -3.72
CA ALA A 44 -3.90 3.86 -2.96
C ALA A 44 -4.52 3.04 -1.81
N LYS A 45 -4.86 1.78 -2.06
CA LYS A 45 -5.43 0.87 -1.05
C LYS A 45 -4.42 0.45 0.01
N VAL A 46 -3.20 0.12 -0.41
CA VAL A 46 -2.08 -0.20 0.49
C VAL A 46 -1.78 1.00 1.39
N ALA A 47 -1.67 2.21 0.83
CA ALA A 47 -1.43 3.42 1.60
C ALA A 47 -2.56 3.74 2.57
N ALA A 48 -3.83 3.50 2.19
CA ALA A 48 -4.98 3.67 3.07
C ALA A 48 -4.94 2.68 4.25
N LYS A 49 -4.65 1.41 3.97
CA LYS A 49 -4.51 0.36 4.99
C LYS A 49 -3.36 0.68 5.97
N ALA A 50 -2.20 1.05 5.44
CA ALA A 50 -1.04 1.41 6.24
C ALA A 50 -1.31 2.67 7.09
N ASN A 51 -1.98 3.69 6.54
CA ASN A 51 -2.40 4.86 7.31
C ASN A 51 -3.39 4.54 8.43
N SER A 52 -4.30 3.59 8.21
CA SER A 52 -5.20 3.10 9.26
C SER A 52 -4.40 2.43 10.38
N MET A 53 -3.40 1.61 10.05
CA MET A 53 -2.51 0.98 11.03
C MET A 53 -1.69 2.00 11.82
N VAL A 54 -1.13 3.02 11.15
CA VAL A 54 -0.46 4.15 11.82
C VAL A 54 -1.40 4.86 12.79
N GLY A 55 -2.67 5.04 12.41
CA GLY A 55 -3.70 5.58 13.30
C GLY A 55 -3.92 4.70 14.53
N ARG A 56 -4.05 3.38 14.35
CA ARG A 56 -4.20 2.42 15.45
C ARG A 56 -3.01 2.47 16.41
N ILE A 57 -1.79 2.43 15.89
CA ILE A 57 -0.55 2.54 16.69
C ILE A 57 -0.57 3.81 17.54
N ARG A 58 -0.94 4.95 16.95
CA ARG A 58 -1.05 6.22 17.68
C ARG A 58 -2.06 6.17 18.84
N HIS A 59 -3.16 5.41 18.69
CA HIS A 59 -4.18 5.29 19.74
C HIS A 59 -3.86 4.21 20.78
N THR A 60 -3.07 3.20 20.42
CA THR A 60 -2.69 2.11 21.32
C THR A 60 -1.56 2.49 22.27
N PHE A 61 -0.57 3.25 21.80
CA PHE A 61 0.59 3.63 22.60
C PHE A 61 0.49 5.08 23.06
N SER A 62 0.57 5.31 24.38
CA SER A 62 0.65 6.66 24.95
C SER A 62 1.99 7.34 24.63
N PHE A 63 3.05 6.54 24.51
CA PHE A 63 4.41 6.97 24.20
C PHE A 63 5.09 5.98 23.26
N ILE A 64 5.81 6.48 22.26
CA ILE A 64 6.56 5.67 21.30
C ILE A 64 8.00 6.22 21.25
N ASN A 65 8.96 5.42 21.69
CA ASN A 65 10.40 5.67 21.51
C ASN A 65 10.91 4.97 20.25
N LYS A 66 12.20 5.14 19.94
CA LYS A 66 12.84 4.52 18.77
C LYS A 66 12.75 2.99 18.80
N ASP A 67 12.93 2.34 19.94
CA ASP A 67 12.95 0.87 20.03
C ASP A 67 11.57 0.26 19.75
N ILE A 68 10.52 0.80 20.36
CA ILE A 68 9.14 0.40 20.08
C ILE A 68 8.81 0.65 18.61
N PHE A 69 9.22 1.80 18.06
CA PHE A 69 8.98 2.10 16.66
C PHE A 69 9.69 1.11 15.71
N LYS A 70 10.95 0.76 16.01
CA LYS A 70 11.74 -0.22 15.25
C LYS A 70 11.12 -1.61 15.26
N ALA A 71 10.40 -1.98 16.33
CA ALA A 71 9.65 -3.24 16.38
C ALA A 71 8.30 -3.16 15.64
N VAL A 72 7.53 -2.08 15.87
CA VAL A 72 6.12 -1.97 15.46
C VAL A 72 5.96 -1.53 14.01
N TYR A 73 6.76 -0.57 13.52
CA TYR A 73 6.61 -0.03 12.17
C TYR A 73 6.88 -1.10 11.08
N PRO A 74 7.98 -1.87 11.13
CA PRO A 74 8.23 -2.90 10.13
C PRO A 74 7.15 -3.99 10.12
N SER A 75 6.72 -4.44 11.30
CA SER A 75 5.79 -5.55 11.46
C SER A 75 4.35 -5.20 11.08
N LEU A 76 3.86 -4.01 11.45
CA LEU A 76 2.44 -3.65 11.29
C LEU A 76 2.13 -2.68 10.15
N VAL A 77 3.11 -1.89 9.70
CA VAL A 77 2.89 -0.85 8.68
C VAL A 77 3.65 -1.18 7.41
N ARG A 78 4.97 -1.39 7.52
CA ARG A 78 5.85 -1.65 6.38
C ARG A 78 5.52 -2.96 5.68
N SER A 79 5.16 -4.00 6.45
CA SER A 79 4.70 -5.29 5.92
C SER A 79 3.58 -5.15 4.89
N HIS A 80 2.59 -4.27 5.13
CA HIS A 80 1.53 -3.99 4.16
C HIS A 80 2.03 -3.26 2.90
N MET A 81 3.04 -2.41 3.04
CA MET A 81 3.59 -1.58 1.96
C MET A 81 4.62 -2.33 1.09
N GLU A 82 5.20 -3.42 1.58
CA GLU A 82 6.26 -4.16 0.87
C GLU A 82 5.83 -5.58 0.46
N PHE A 83 4.64 -6.02 0.89
CA PHE A 83 4.10 -7.32 0.51
C PHE A 83 4.01 -7.44 -1.02
N ALA A 84 4.62 -8.50 -1.56
CA ALA A 84 4.65 -8.83 -2.99
C ALA A 84 5.12 -7.67 -3.90
N ILE A 85 6.10 -6.87 -3.44
CA ILE A 85 6.55 -5.67 -4.15
C ILE A 85 7.01 -5.92 -5.59
N GLN A 86 7.55 -7.11 -5.88
CA GLN A 86 7.98 -7.51 -7.23
C GLN A 86 6.84 -7.49 -8.25
N ALA A 87 5.59 -7.67 -7.81
CA ALA A 87 4.43 -7.72 -8.67
C ALA A 87 3.79 -6.34 -8.95
N TRP A 88 4.01 -5.33 -8.10
CA TRP A 88 3.29 -4.05 -8.22
C TRP A 88 4.14 -2.80 -8.02
N SER A 89 5.45 -2.92 -7.75
CA SER A 89 6.36 -1.81 -7.42
C SER A 89 5.98 -0.49 -8.12
N PRO A 90 5.68 0.58 -7.36
CA PRO A 90 5.14 1.80 -7.94
C PRO A 90 6.17 2.47 -8.87
N GLN A 91 5.75 2.74 -10.11
CA GLN A 91 6.59 3.40 -11.11
C GLN A 91 6.35 4.91 -11.20
N LEU A 92 5.14 5.35 -10.79
CA LEU A 92 4.76 6.76 -10.86
C LEU A 92 5.21 7.51 -9.61
N LYS A 93 5.83 8.68 -9.80
CA LYS A 93 6.30 9.55 -8.70
C LYS A 93 5.19 9.87 -7.68
N LYS A 94 3.96 10.09 -8.14
CA LYS A 94 2.80 10.36 -7.27
C LYS A 94 2.50 9.20 -6.30
N ASP A 95 2.72 7.96 -6.75
CA ASP A 95 2.42 6.74 -6.00
C ASP A 95 3.54 6.46 -4.98
N ILE A 96 4.79 6.68 -5.40
CA ILE A 96 5.96 6.66 -4.50
C ILE A 96 5.78 7.68 -3.36
N ILE A 97 5.46 8.93 -3.69
CA ILE A 97 5.20 9.99 -2.70
C ILE A 97 4.05 9.60 -1.75
N LYS A 98 3.01 8.93 -2.27
CA LYS A 98 1.88 8.50 -1.46
C LYS A 98 2.29 7.47 -0.39
N LEU A 99 3.14 6.52 -0.75
CA LEU A 99 3.72 5.57 0.21
C LEU A 99 4.66 6.27 1.20
N GLU A 100 5.53 7.16 0.71
CA GLU A 100 6.46 7.92 1.54
C GLU A 100 5.73 8.79 2.57
N ASN A 101 4.57 9.35 2.24
CA ASN A 101 3.74 10.10 3.17
C ASN A 101 3.25 9.25 4.36
N VAL A 102 3.06 7.93 4.18
CA VAL A 102 2.75 7.02 5.29
C VAL A 102 3.94 6.95 6.25
N GLN A 103 5.15 6.77 5.71
CA GLN A 103 6.39 6.74 6.49
C GLN A 103 6.62 8.06 7.23
N ARG A 104 6.47 9.20 6.53
CA ARG A 104 6.54 10.55 7.12
C ARG A 104 5.62 10.71 8.31
N ARG A 105 4.38 10.22 8.20
CA ARG A 105 3.38 10.28 9.28
C ARG A 105 3.75 9.34 10.43
N ALA A 106 4.20 8.13 10.13
CA ALA A 106 4.60 7.15 11.13
C ALA A 106 5.79 7.65 11.98
N THR A 107 6.84 8.17 11.35
CA THR A 107 8.04 8.64 12.06
C THR A 107 7.77 9.88 12.92
N ARG A 108 6.69 10.65 12.69
CA ARG A 108 6.26 11.75 13.59
C ARG A 108 5.70 11.25 14.92
N LEU A 109 5.30 9.98 15.01
CA LEU A 109 4.76 9.42 16.24
C LEU A 109 5.86 9.23 17.30
N VAL A 110 7.10 9.00 16.86
CA VAL A 110 8.25 8.82 17.75
C VAL A 110 8.58 10.13 18.44
N PHE A 111 8.48 10.16 19.77
CA PHE A 111 8.62 11.38 20.55
C PHE A 111 9.99 12.05 20.34
N GLU A 112 11.04 11.24 20.37
CA GLU A 112 12.45 11.66 20.21
C GLU A 112 12.76 12.26 18.83
N LEU A 113 11.89 12.03 17.85
CA LEU A 113 12.10 12.45 16.46
C LEU A 113 11.28 13.70 16.09
N ARG A 114 10.39 14.19 16.96
CA ARG A 114 9.39 15.22 16.60
C ARG A 114 9.99 16.56 16.13
N GLY A 115 11.17 16.92 16.63
CA GLY A 115 11.86 18.17 16.27
C GLY A 115 12.71 18.10 15.02
N LEU A 116 12.91 16.91 14.45
CA LEU A 116 13.82 16.69 13.33
C LEU A 116 13.10 16.88 11.98
N SER A 117 13.87 17.30 10.97
CA SER A 117 13.39 17.30 9.58
C SER A 117 13.03 15.88 9.14
N TYR A 118 12.31 15.72 8.03
CA TYR A 118 11.98 14.36 7.60
C TYR A 118 13.23 13.55 7.23
N GLU A 119 14.17 14.19 6.55
CA GLU A 119 15.44 13.63 6.12
C GLU A 119 16.25 13.16 7.34
N GLN A 120 16.37 14.01 8.37
CA GLN A 120 17.04 13.67 9.63
C GLN A 120 16.37 12.50 10.37
N ARG A 121 15.04 12.34 10.25
CA ARG A 121 14.32 11.21 10.86
C ARG A 121 14.59 9.88 10.16
N LEU A 122 14.99 9.90 8.89
CA LEU A 122 15.32 8.69 8.14
C LEU A 122 16.71 8.13 8.49
N GLU A 123 17.58 8.96 9.04
CA GLU A 123 18.96 8.61 9.40
C GLU A 123 19.09 7.95 10.80
N GLN A 124 17.98 7.69 11.49
CA GLN A 124 17.91 7.25 12.91
C GLN A 124 17.51 5.77 13.06
#